data_AF-A0A803JZ94-F1
#
_entry.id   AF-A0A803JZ94-F1
#
_cell.length_a   1.000
_cell.length_b   1.000
_cell.length_c   1.000
_cell.angle_alpha   90.00
_cell.angle_beta   90.00
_cell.angle_gamma   90.00
#
_symmetry.space_group_name_H-M   'P 1'
#
loop_
_entity.id
_entity.type
_entity.pdbx_description
1 polymer ?
#
loop_
_entity_poly.entity_id
_entity_poly.type
_entity_poly.pdbx_seq_one_letter_code
_entity_poly.pdbx_strand_id
1 'polypeptide(L)'
;MQPAVLDRKQTEELNPNLPARDVPRAAHHYSKDAADMGDALPTQPTVGTNLTDLTIQKAHVTVREVGGSMGPIWPSYYRDCKSVIFMVDAANPNQVSASCIQLLAVLSAEPLVSASVLILFNKIDLPCYMSLVEIKSLFRMDDIISCAKQQISVLQTSSLDGTGLQDVMHWLHSNCAQ
;
A
#
# COMPACT_ATOMS: atom_id res chain seq x y z
N MET A 1 -8.46 -8.64 -20.24
CA MET A 1 -9.24 -8.19 -21.43
C MET A 1 -9.07 -6.68 -21.56
N GLN A 2 -9.10 -6.16 -22.79
CA GLN A 2 -8.71 -4.81 -23.24
C GLN A 2 -9.57 -3.62 -22.69
N PRO A 3 -9.13 -2.35 -22.86
CA PRO A 3 -9.41 -1.24 -21.93
C PRO A 3 -10.55 -0.29 -22.36
N ALA A 4 -11.06 0.50 -21.41
CA ALA A 4 -11.91 1.67 -21.68
C ALA A 4 -11.17 2.95 -21.26
N VAL A 5 -11.03 3.87 -22.22
CA VAL A 5 -10.59 5.27 -22.05
C VAL A 5 -11.84 6.11 -21.80
N LEU A 6 -11.80 7.07 -20.87
CA LEU A 6 -12.72 8.22 -20.95
C LEU A 6 -12.07 9.52 -20.49
N ASP A 7 -12.26 10.52 -21.36
CA ASP A 7 -11.71 11.86 -21.40
C ASP A 7 -12.51 12.86 -20.53
N ARG A 8 -11.91 14.05 -20.41
CA ARG A 8 -12.20 15.23 -19.59
C ARG A 8 -13.62 15.80 -19.63
N LYS A 9 -14.03 16.30 -18.45
CA LYS A 9 -14.82 17.50 -18.11
C LYS A 9 -15.88 18.02 -19.10
N GLN A 10 -17.09 18.20 -18.57
CA GLN A 10 -17.89 19.40 -18.85
C GLN A 10 -18.67 19.86 -17.61
N THR A 11 -18.55 21.16 -17.35
CA THR A 11 -19.23 22.02 -16.39
C THR A 11 -20.69 22.27 -16.77
N GLU A 12 -21.60 22.29 -15.79
CA GLU A 12 -22.92 22.94 -15.93
C GLU A 12 -23.05 24.10 -14.92
N GLU A 13 -23.52 25.23 -15.46
CA GLU A 13 -23.67 26.53 -14.80
C GLU A 13 -24.94 26.62 -13.94
N LEU A 14 -24.89 27.40 -12.86
CA LEU A 14 -26.06 27.78 -12.05
C LEU A 14 -26.89 28.87 -12.74
N ASN A 15 -28.21 28.67 -12.82
CA ASN A 15 -29.20 29.68 -13.24
C ASN A 15 -29.72 30.51 -12.04
N PRO A 16 -29.63 31.86 -12.05
CA PRO A 16 -29.89 32.70 -10.88
C PRO A 16 -31.34 33.22 -10.68
N ASN A 17 -32.39 32.64 -11.28
CA ASN A 17 -33.75 33.22 -11.22
C ASN A 17 -34.87 32.29 -10.73
N LEU A 18 -35.01 32.10 -9.42
CA LEU A 18 -36.30 31.72 -8.80
C LEU A 18 -36.63 32.58 -7.57
N PRO A 19 -37.85 33.13 -7.44
CA PRO A 19 -38.24 34.02 -6.34
C PRO A 19 -38.65 33.26 -5.06
N ALA A 20 -38.39 33.91 -3.92
CA ALA A 20 -38.58 33.41 -2.56
C ALA A 20 -40.05 33.21 -2.17
N ARG A 21 -40.37 32.07 -1.52
CA ARG A 21 -41.56 31.88 -0.69
C ARG A 21 -41.27 31.02 0.54
N ASP A 22 -41.47 31.67 1.69
CA ASP A 22 -41.93 31.21 3.01
C ASP A 22 -41.33 29.96 3.68
N VAL A 23 -40.67 30.24 4.81
CA VAL A 23 -40.05 29.30 5.76
C VAL A 23 -41.05 28.89 6.85
N PRO A 24 -41.14 27.60 7.21
CA PRO A 24 -41.55 27.18 8.56
C PRO A 24 -40.35 26.67 9.37
N ARG A 25 -40.22 27.18 10.60
CA ARG A 25 -39.17 26.87 11.58
C ARG A 25 -39.60 25.73 12.51
N ALA A 26 -38.94 24.58 12.42
CA ALA A 26 -38.75 23.53 13.46
C ALA A 26 -38.06 22.33 12.76
N ALA A 27 -37.20 21.49 13.33
CA ALA A 27 -36.41 21.43 14.55
C ALA A 27 -35.41 20.30 14.27
N HIS A 28 -34.14 20.51 14.65
CA HIS A 28 -33.05 19.53 14.75
C HIS A 28 -33.24 18.12 14.14
N HIS A 29 -32.68 17.93 12.95
CA HIS A 29 -32.11 16.65 12.56
C HIS A 29 -30.71 16.93 12.03
N TYR A 30 -29.69 16.67 12.85
CA TYR A 30 -28.33 16.54 12.35
C TYR A 30 -28.38 15.37 11.36
N SER A 31 -28.41 15.66 10.05
CA SER A 31 -28.08 14.67 9.05
C SER A 31 -26.65 14.24 9.36
N LYS A 32 -26.55 13.03 9.89
CA LYS A 32 -25.33 12.27 9.96
C LYS A 32 -25.00 11.97 8.50
N ASP A 33 -24.33 12.90 7.84
CA ASP A 33 -23.58 12.62 6.62
C ASP A 33 -22.42 11.72 7.06
N ALA A 34 -22.76 10.47 7.36
CA ALA A 34 -21.86 9.36 7.24
C ALA A 34 -21.39 9.45 5.80
N ALA A 35 -20.19 9.99 5.62
CA ALA A 35 -19.48 9.91 4.38
C ALA A 35 -19.61 8.45 3.93
N ASP A 36 -20.37 8.28 2.86
CA ASP A 36 -20.39 7.11 2.01
C ASP A 36 -18.93 6.89 1.62
N MET A 37 -18.22 6.11 2.45
CA MET A 37 -16.87 5.65 2.18
C MET A 37 -17.07 4.54 1.16
N GLY A 38 -17.39 4.97 -0.07
CA GLY A 38 -17.69 4.11 -1.18
C GLY A 38 -16.58 3.09 -1.34
N ASP A 39 -16.96 1.84 -1.56
CA ASP A 39 -16.06 0.71 -1.82
C ASP A 39 -14.89 1.19 -2.67
N ALA A 40 -13.68 1.15 -2.10
CA ALA A 40 -12.48 1.48 -2.85
C ALA A 40 -12.46 0.60 -4.10
N LEU A 41 -12.42 1.23 -5.28
CA LEU A 41 -12.45 0.49 -6.53
C LEU A 41 -11.29 -0.52 -6.54
N PRO A 42 -11.54 -1.78 -6.96
CA PRO A 42 -10.50 -2.80 -6.97
C PRO A 42 -9.32 -2.33 -7.83
N THR A 43 -8.12 -2.39 -7.26
CA THR A 43 -6.90 -2.03 -7.99
C THR A 43 -6.62 -3.07 -9.07
N GLN A 44 -6.14 -2.63 -10.23
CA GLN A 44 -5.69 -3.53 -11.28
C GLN A 44 -4.25 -3.96 -11.00
N PRO A 45 -3.85 -5.21 -11.31
CA PRO A 45 -2.46 -5.62 -11.23
C PRO A 45 -1.55 -4.68 -12.02
N THR A 46 -0.50 -4.19 -11.39
CA THR A 46 0.45 -3.26 -12.02
C THR A 46 1.23 -3.98 -13.12
N VAL A 47 0.94 -3.62 -14.37
CA VAL A 47 1.69 -4.06 -15.56
C VAL A 47 2.71 -2.98 -15.91
N GLY A 48 3.86 -3.01 -15.22
CA GLY A 48 4.95 -2.06 -15.42
C GLY A 48 5.53 -1.54 -14.11
N THR A 49 6.07 -0.32 -14.17
CA THR A 49 6.55 0.40 -12.98
C THR A 49 5.88 1.76 -12.88
N ASN A 50 5.44 2.13 -11.68
CA ASN A 50 4.98 3.48 -11.38
C ASN A 50 6.05 4.20 -10.54
N LEU A 51 6.23 5.50 -10.77
CA LEU A 51 7.11 6.37 -9.98
C LEU A 51 6.27 7.44 -9.31
N THR A 52 6.44 7.59 -8.01
CA THR A 52 5.71 8.59 -7.23
C THR A 52 6.68 9.32 -6.31
N ASP A 53 6.79 10.62 -6.50
CA ASP A 53 7.57 11.49 -5.62
C ASP A 53 6.74 11.91 -4.41
N LEU A 54 7.26 11.62 -3.23
CA LEU A 54 6.66 11.94 -1.95
C LEU A 54 7.56 12.93 -1.20
N THR A 55 6.93 13.86 -0.48
CA THR A 55 7.64 14.70 0.48
C THR A 55 7.31 14.21 1.89
N ILE A 56 8.32 13.63 2.54
CA ILE A 56 8.20 13.02 3.87
C ILE A 56 9.05 13.87 4.84
N GLN A 57 8.41 14.71 5.66
CA GLN A 57 9.08 15.60 6.63
C GLN A 57 10.31 16.35 6.06
N LYS A 58 10.14 16.97 4.88
CA LYS A 58 11.17 17.74 4.13
C LYS A 58 12.20 16.91 3.36
N ALA A 59 12.16 15.58 3.44
CA ALA A 59 12.91 14.71 2.53
C ALA A 59 12.08 14.42 1.27
N HIS A 60 12.75 14.43 0.11
CA HIS A 60 12.17 13.99 -1.16
C HIS A 60 12.45 12.50 -1.35
N VAL A 61 11.40 11.70 -1.43
CA VAL A 61 11.49 10.24 -1.59
C VAL A 61 10.79 9.86 -2.87
N THR A 62 11.49 9.21 -3.78
CA THR A 62 10.89 8.62 -4.98
C THR A 62 10.55 7.16 -4.70
N VAL A 63 9.26 6.84 -4.70
CA VAL A 63 8.76 5.48 -4.58
C VAL A 63 8.61 4.89 -5.96
N ARG A 64 9.20 3.70 -6.19
CA ARG A 64 8.97 2.90 -7.38
C ARG A 64 8.11 1.70 -7.03
N GLU A 65 6.88 1.69 -7.52
CA GLU A 65 6.01 0.53 -7.46
C GLU A 65 6.33 -0.40 -8.64
N VAL A 66 6.46 -1.71 -8.37
CA VAL A 66 6.69 -2.73 -9.39
C VAL A 66 5.73 -3.89 -9.17
N GLY A 67 5.10 -4.37 -10.23
CA GLY A 67 4.12 -5.45 -10.14
C GLY A 67 4.70 -6.78 -9.63
N GLY A 68 3.90 -7.51 -8.85
CA GLY A 68 4.23 -8.84 -8.31
C GLY A 68 4.60 -9.88 -9.37
N SER A 69 3.85 -9.86 -10.49
CA SER A 69 4.08 -10.74 -11.64
C SER A 69 5.37 -10.43 -12.41
N MET A 70 5.98 -9.27 -12.14
CA MET A 70 7.23 -8.82 -12.75
C MET A 70 8.47 -9.22 -11.94
N GLY A 71 8.33 -10.13 -10.97
CA GLY A 71 9.42 -10.64 -10.13
C GLY A 71 10.78 -10.83 -10.82
N PRO A 72 10.84 -11.48 -12.00
CA PRO A 72 12.09 -11.71 -12.72
C PRO A 72 12.87 -10.43 -13.11
N ILE A 73 12.21 -9.28 -13.26
CA ILE A 73 12.86 -8.02 -13.66
C ILE A 73 13.11 -7.06 -12.49
N TRP A 74 12.66 -7.39 -11.27
CA TRP A 74 12.93 -6.57 -10.08
C TRP A 74 14.41 -6.21 -9.91
N PRO A 75 15.40 -7.11 -10.19
CA PRO A 75 16.81 -6.78 -10.07
C PRO A 75 17.27 -5.56 -10.88
N SER A 76 16.58 -5.22 -11.97
CA SER A 76 16.88 -4.03 -12.77
C SER A 76 16.60 -2.72 -12.04
N TYR A 77 15.87 -2.75 -10.92
CA TYR A 77 15.46 -1.57 -10.17
C TYR A 77 16.13 -1.42 -8.80
N TYR A 78 16.95 -2.40 -8.36
CA TYR A 78 17.55 -2.38 -7.02
C TYR A 78 18.70 -1.39 -6.88
N ARG A 79 19.26 -0.92 -8.00
CA ARG A 79 20.34 0.07 -7.96
C ARG A 79 19.83 1.33 -7.26
N ASP A 80 20.59 1.78 -6.27
CA ASP A 80 20.33 2.97 -5.44
C ASP A 80 19.12 2.86 -4.48
N CYS A 81 18.48 1.69 -4.37
CA CYS A 81 17.44 1.47 -3.37
C CYS A 81 18.01 1.53 -1.94
N LYS A 82 17.57 2.50 -1.15
CA LYS A 82 17.90 2.62 0.28
C LYS A 82 16.94 1.83 1.17
N SER A 83 15.71 1.64 0.69
CA SER A 83 14.66 0.98 1.43
C SER A 83 13.80 0.15 0.48
N VAL A 84 13.33 -1.00 0.95
CA VAL A 84 12.40 -1.88 0.22
C VAL A 84 11.18 -2.11 1.09
N ILE A 85 9.99 -1.90 0.51
CA ILE A 85 8.73 -2.33 1.10
C ILE A 85 8.26 -3.56 0.32
N PHE A 86 8.25 -4.71 0.98
CA PHE A 86 7.80 -5.97 0.41
C PHE A 86 6.41 -6.31 0.96
N MET A 87 5.40 -6.29 0.10
CA MET A 87 4.02 -6.51 0.49
C MET A 87 3.58 -7.96 0.23
N VAL A 88 2.94 -8.56 1.22
CA VAL A 88 2.40 -9.92 1.18
C VAL A 88 0.91 -9.86 1.48
N ASP A 89 0.12 -10.59 0.70
CA ASP A 89 -1.32 -10.74 0.92
C ASP A 89 -1.58 -11.74 2.05
N ALA A 90 -1.93 -11.23 3.24
CA ALA A 90 -2.21 -12.06 4.42
C ALA A 90 -3.52 -12.85 4.29
N ALA A 91 -4.40 -12.49 3.35
CA ALA A 91 -5.64 -13.18 3.07
C ALA A 91 -5.51 -14.23 1.95
N ASN A 92 -4.29 -14.49 1.45
CA ASN A 92 -4.04 -15.46 0.39
C ASN A 92 -3.00 -16.53 0.77
N PRO A 93 -3.41 -17.56 1.56
CA PRO A 93 -2.51 -18.64 1.97
C PRO A 93 -1.85 -19.37 0.81
N ASN A 94 -2.52 -19.46 -0.35
CA ASN A 94 -2.01 -20.17 -1.53
C ASN A 94 -0.77 -19.50 -2.15
N GLN A 95 -0.54 -18.22 -1.88
CA GLN A 95 0.62 -17.49 -2.42
C GLN A 95 1.78 -17.35 -1.43
N VAL A 96 1.62 -17.77 -0.17
CA VAL A 96 2.65 -17.61 0.88
C VAL A 96 3.99 -18.20 0.46
N SER A 97 4.00 -19.42 -0.09
CA SER A 97 5.24 -20.05 -0.53
C SER A 97 5.92 -19.29 -1.68
N ALA A 98 5.14 -18.79 -2.64
CA ALA A 98 5.66 -18.00 -3.75
C ALA A 98 6.22 -16.65 -3.26
N SER A 99 5.49 -15.97 -2.37
CA SER A 99 5.95 -14.73 -1.73
C SER A 99 7.22 -14.93 -0.90
N CYS A 100 7.35 -16.06 -0.20
CA CYS A 100 8.56 -16.40 0.55
C CYS A 100 9.77 -16.58 -0.38
N ILE A 101 9.62 -17.29 -1.50
CA ILE A 101 10.69 -17.44 -2.51
C ILE A 101 11.10 -16.08 -3.07
N GLN A 102 10.13 -15.22 -3.40
CA GLN A 102 10.40 -13.87 -3.88
C GLN A 102 11.12 -13.01 -2.85
N LEU A 103 10.70 -13.06 -1.58
CA LEU A 103 11.36 -12.34 -0.48
C LEU A 103 12.82 -12.80 -0.32
N LEU A 104 13.08 -14.11 -0.34
CA LEU A 104 14.43 -14.64 -0.26
C LEU A 104 15.30 -14.18 -1.43
N ALA A 105 14.73 -14.09 -2.65
CA ALA A 105 15.43 -13.55 -3.81
C ALA A 105 15.76 -12.05 -3.67
N VAL A 106 14.84 -11.26 -3.10
CA VAL A 106 15.07 -9.84 -2.76
C VAL A 106 16.21 -9.72 -1.74
N LEU A 107 16.16 -10.48 -0.65
CA LEU A 107 17.16 -10.43 0.42
C LEU A 107 18.55 -10.93 -0.02
N SER A 108 18.60 -11.81 -1.02
CA SER A 108 19.85 -12.33 -1.58
C SER A 108 20.50 -11.40 -2.61
N ALA A 109 19.82 -10.31 -2.99
CA ALA A 109 20.33 -9.41 -4.01
C ALA A 109 21.43 -8.50 -3.46
N GLU A 110 22.65 -8.61 -4.01
CA GLU A 110 23.82 -7.82 -3.58
C GLU A 110 23.56 -6.30 -3.52
N PRO A 111 22.87 -5.66 -4.48
CA PRO A 111 22.60 -4.22 -4.41
C PRO A 111 21.74 -3.80 -3.20
N LEU A 112 21.02 -4.73 -2.58
CA LEU A 112 20.13 -4.49 -1.45
C LEU A 112 20.75 -4.86 -0.10
N VAL A 113 22.04 -5.22 -0.06
CA VAL A 113 22.70 -5.69 1.18
C VAL A 113 22.64 -4.68 2.32
N SER A 114 22.68 -3.38 2.00
CA SER A 114 22.62 -2.28 2.96
C SER A 114 21.25 -1.60 3.02
N ALA A 115 20.24 -2.13 2.34
CA ALA A 115 18.90 -1.54 2.34
C ALA A 115 18.12 -1.94 3.59
N SER A 116 17.32 -1.02 4.13
CA SER A 116 16.31 -1.37 5.14
C SER A 116 15.12 -2.04 4.45
N VAL A 117 14.61 -3.14 5.00
CA VAL A 117 13.51 -3.90 4.42
C VAL A 117 12.31 -3.89 5.38
N LEU A 118 11.17 -3.42 4.89
CA LEU A 118 9.88 -3.51 5.57
C LEU A 118 9.03 -4.57 4.89
N ILE A 119 8.62 -5.59 5.65
CA ILE A 119 7.68 -6.61 5.19
C ILE A 119 6.29 -6.23 5.71
N LEU A 120 5.34 -6.06 4.79
CA LEU A 120 3.95 -5.74 5.11
C LEU A 120 3.05 -6.95 4.87
N PHE A 121 2.43 -7.45 5.93
CA PHE A 121 1.31 -8.38 5.81
C PHE A 121 0.02 -7.58 5.67
N ASN A 122 -0.41 -7.39 4.43
CA ASN A 122 -1.54 -6.55 4.05
C ASN A 122 -2.85 -7.36 3.97
N LYS A 123 -3.98 -6.66 3.91
CA LYS A 123 -5.35 -7.20 3.81
C LYS A 123 -5.87 -7.86 5.08
N ILE A 124 -5.50 -7.33 6.25
CA ILE A 124 -6.00 -7.81 7.55
C ILE A 124 -7.46 -7.43 7.81
N ASP A 125 -8.06 -6.61 6.94
CA ASP A 125 -9.48 -6.27 6.92
C ASP A 125 -10.36 -7.42 6.41
N LEU A 126 -9.80 -8.32 5.60
CA LEU A 126 -10.56 -9.42 5.01
C LEU A 126 -10.83 -10.53 6.02
N PRO A 127 -12.00 -11.21 5.94
CA PRO A 127 -12.25 -12.38 6.76
C PRO A 127 -11.23 -13.48 6.45
N CYS A 128 -10.86 -14.26 7.46
CA CYS A 128 -9.95 -15.41 7.33
C CYS A 128 -8.51 -15.05 6.88
N TYR A 129 -8.06 -13.82 7.10
CA TYR A 129 -6.62 -13.52 6.99
C TYR A 129 -5.80 -14.37 7.97
N MET A 130 -4.59 -14.74 7.58
CA MET A 130 -3.65 -15.42 8.46
C MET A 130 -3.21 -14.47 9.57
N SER A 131 -3.29 -14.94 10.82
CA SER A 131 -2.77 -14.19 11.96
C SER A 131 -1.26 -13.96 11.82
N LEU A 132 -0.75 -12.95 12.53
CA LEU A 132 0.68 -12.64 12.51
C LEU A 132 1.55 -13.85 12.91
N VAL A 133 1.06 -14.64 13.87
CA VAL A 133 1.76 -15.84 14.35
C VAL A 133 1.85 -16.89 13.25
N GLU A 134 0.73 -17.16 12.56
CA GLU A 134 0.67 -18.14 11.48
C GLU A 134 1.57 -17.75 10.31
N ILE A 135 1.46 -16.51 9.82
CA ILE A 135 2.25 -16.10 8.65
C ILE A 135 3.74 -16.01 8.96
N LYS A 136 4.13 -15.55 10.16
CA LYS A 136 5.54 -15.57 10.59
C LYS A 136 6.08 -17.00 10.69
N SER A 137 5.26 -17.95 11.15
CA SER A 137 5.62 -19.36 11.18
C SER A 137 5.82 -19.93 9.77
N LEU A 138 4.89 -19.66 8.85
CA LEU A 138 4.96 -20.12 7.46
C LEU A 138 6.17 -19.55 6.70
N PHE A 139 6.52 -18.29 6.94
CA PHE A 139 7.72 -17.68 6.37
C PHE A 139 9.01 -18.11 7.07
N ARG A 140 8.94 -18.77 8.23
CA ARG A 140 10.09 -18.97 9.13
C ARG A 140 10.79 -17.64 9.42
N MET A 141 10.00 -16.63 9.77
CA MET A 141 10.45 -15.25 9.83
C MET A 141 11.65 -15.03 10.76
N ASP A 142 11.72 -15.76 11.88
CA ASP A 142 12.84 -15.66 12.82
C ASP A 142 14.16 -16.14 12.18
N ASP A 143 14.11 -17.17 11.33
CA ASP A 143 15.28 -17.64 10.59
C ASP A 143 15.69 -16.61 9.51
N ILE A 144 14.71 -16.03 8.81
CA ILE A 144 14.97 -14.97 7.82
C ILE A 144 15.64 -13.76 8.48
N ILE A 145 15.09 -13.28 9.60
CA ILE A 145 15.63 -12.11 10.31
C ILE A 145 17.02 -12.39 10.87
N SER A 146 17.27 -13.59 11.41
CA SER A 146 18.58 -13.94 11.95
C SER A 146 19.66 -14.13 10.88
N CYS A 147 19.31 -14.52 9.66
CA CYS A 147 20.26 -14.77 8.58
C CYS A 147 20.45 -13.57 7.63
N ALA A 148 19.49 -12.65 7.57
CA ALA A 148 19.56 -11.51 6.68
C ALA A 148 20.67 -10.53 7.09
N LYS A 149 21.30 -9.91 6.09
CA LYS A 149 22.26 -8.82 6.33
C LYS A 149 21.56 -7.47 6.52
N GLN A 150 20.36 -7.35 5.97
CA GLN A 150 19.51 -6.17 6.02
C GLN A 150 18.83 -6.01 7.37
N GLN A 151 18.53 -4.77 7.75
CA GLN A 151 17.61 -4.51 8.84
C GLN A 151 16.18 -4.80 8.37
N ILE A 152 15.54 -5.81 8.97
CA ILE A 152 14.17 -6.22 8.63
C ILE A 152 13.20 -5.72 9.70
N SER A 153 12.11 -5.08 9.26
CA SER A 153 10.93 -4.76 10.06
C SER A 153 9.71 -5.46 9.49
N VAL A 154 8.74 -5.79 10.35
CA VAL A 154 7.52 -6.50 9.95
C VAL A 154 6.32 -5.80 10.56
N LEU A 155 5.33 -5.44 9.73
CA LEU A 155 4.08 -4.81 10.17
C LEU A 155 2.87 -5.50 9.52
N GLN A 156 1.72 -5.35 10.15
CA GLN A 156 0.42 -5.71 9.58
C GLN A 156 -0.32 -4.46 9.16
N THR A 157 -1.00 -4.52 8.01
CA THR A 157 -1.72 -3.36 7.47
C THR A 157 -3.03 -3.76 6.81
N SER A 158 -3.96 -2.81 6.77
CA SER A 158 -5.06 -2.80 5.83
C SER A 158 -4.89 -1.55 4.97
N SER A 159 -4.56 -1.76 3.70
CA SER A 159 -4.52 -0.64 2.74
C SER A 159 -5.91 -0.10 2.40
N LEU A 160 -6.97 -0.87 2.72
CA LEU A 160 -8.36 -0.48 2.47
C LEU A 160 -8.86 0.54 3.49
N ASP A 161 -8.68 0.26 4.78
CA ASP A 161 -9.16 1.12 5.88
C ASP A 161 -8.07 2.01 6.50
N GLY A 162 -6.80 1.78 6.12
CA GLY A 162 -5.64 2.55 6.60
C GLY A 162 -5.01 2.03 7.89
N THR A 163 -5.48 0.92 8.47
CA THR A 163 -4.89 0.32 9.67
C THR A 163 -3.41 0.00 9.46
N GLY A 164 -2.58 0.39 10.44
CA GLY A 164 -1.12 0.19 10.41
C GLY A 164 -0.36 1.19 9.53
N LEU A 165 -1.04 2.05 8.74
CA LEU A 165 -0.38 3.00 7.86
C LEU A 165 0.49 4.02 8.62
N GLN A 166 0.09 4.42 9.83
CA GLN A 166 0.89 5.33 10.66
C GLN A 166 2.25 4.72 11.05
N ASP A 167 2.29 3.43 11.35
CA ASP A 167 3.53 2.72 11.67
C ASP A 167 4.43 2.60 10.44
N VAL A 168 3.83 2.39 9.25
CA VAL A 168 4.56 2.42 7.96
C VAL A 168 5.16 3.80 7.71
N MET A 169 4.40 4.88 7.96
CA MET A 169 4.91 6.25 7.82
C MET A 169 6.06 6.50 8.79
N HIS A 170 5.93 6.07 10.06
CA HIS A 170 7.01 6.18 11.03
C HIS A 170 8.27 5.39 10.61
N TRP A 171 8.09 4.21 10.05
CA TRP A 171 9.19 3.42 9.51
C TRP A 171 9.89 4.13 8.35
N LEU A 172 9.12 4.69 7.40
CA LEU A 172 9.64 5.47 6.28
C LEU A 172 10.42 6.69 6.77
N HIS A 173 9.91 7.40 7.78
CA HIS A 173 10.62 8.52 8.40
C HIS A 173 11.98 8.10 8.95
N SER A 174 12.05 6.96 9.62
CA SER A 174 13.28 6.49 10.27
C SER A 174 14.34 5.98 9.28
N ASN A 175 13.91 5.47 8.12
CA ASN A 175 14.76 4.72 7.18
C ASN A 175 15.00 5.41 5.83
N CYS A 176 14.17 6.38 5.43
CA CYS A 176 14.31 7.09 4.14
C CYS A 176 14.82 8.53 4.27
N ALA A 177 14.85 9.10 5.48
CA ALA A 177 15.23 10.50 5.71
C ALA A 177 16.70 10.70 6.14
N GLN A 178 17.58 9.72 5.88
CA GLN A 178 19.01 9.79 6.23
C GLN A 178 19.89 10.14 5.02
#